data_AF-A0A2B4RDH9-F1
#
_entry.id   AF-A0A2B4RDH9-F1
#
_cell.length_a   1.000
_cell.length_b   1.000
_cell.length_c   1.000
_cell.angle_alpha   90.00
_cell.angle_beta   90.00
_cell.angle_gamma   90.00
#
_symmetry.space_group_name_H-M   'P 1'
#
loop_
_entity.id
_entity.type
_entity.pdbx_description
1 polymer ?
#
loop_
_entity_poly.entity_id
_entity_poly.type
_entity_poly.pdbx_seq_one_letter_code
_entity_poly.pdbx_strand_id
1 'polypeptide(L)'
;MYAFGLIETGFYRQAEKHALKVGKRCLAGAMLDLVDASSLLCRLQMEGVDANDRWRELFHLRESHTDDHILVFNAVHMLMCTLGAKKEDATLNLLMSLRDYVRNGSGTNCEVSREVGLALCEAFEQADKGNFDRAVDILNPLRYDVVDIGASNAQQDIFNLFLIHAALHSSLKEHHHLAR
;
A
#
# COMPACT_ATOMS: atom_id res chain seq x y z
N MET A 1 11.10 -18.35 8.67
CA MET A 1 11.73 -17.12 8.14
C MET A 1 10.66 -16.39 7.34
N TYR A 2 10.10 -15.31 7.90
CA TYR A 2 9.04 -14.55 7.24
C TYR A 2 9.57 -13.90 5.96
N ALA A 3 8.73 -13.73 4.94
CA ALA A 3 9.12 -13.14 3.66
C ALA A 3 9.75 -11.73 3.81
N PHE A 4 9.37 -11.01 4.86
CA PHE A 4 9.96 -9.71 5.22
C PHE A 4 11.47 -9.78 5.45
N GLY A 5 11.97 -10.78 6.18
CA GLY A 5 13.41 -10.93 6.43
C GLY A 5 14.22 -11.44 5.23
N LEU A 6 13.57 -11.93 4.16
CA LEU A 6 14.24 -12.37 2.92
C LEU A 6 14.62 -11.20 2.01
N ILE A 7 13.88 -10.08 2.08
CA ILE A 7 14.19 -8.85 1.35
C ILE A 7 15.38 -8.14 2.01
N GLU A 8 15.35 -8.01 3.33
CA GLU A 8 16.43 -7.40 4.12
C GLU A 8 17.79 -8.14 4.01
N THR A 9 17.76 -9.41 3.58
CA THR A 9 18.95 -10.25 3.39
C THR A 9 19.33 -10.46 1.92
N GLY A 10 18.69 -9.74 0.98
CA GLY A 10 19.02 -9.78 -0.44
C GLY A 10 18.57 -11.03 -1.20
N PHE A 11 17.69 -11.86 -0.62
CA PHE A 11 17.16 -13.08 -1.25
C PHE A 11 15.88 -12.82 -2.05
N TYR A 12 15.94 -11.86 -2.99
CA TYR A 12 14.80 -11.37 -3.76
C TYR A 12 14.05 -12.48 -4.53
N ARG A 13 14.74 -13.45 -5.15
CA ARG A 13 14.09 -14.59 -5.83
C ARG A 13 13.28 -15.50 -4.90
N GLN A 14 13.65 -15.59 -3.61
CA GLN A 14 12.91 -16.39 -2.64
C GLN A 14 11.70 -15.61 -2.11
N ALA A 15 11.86 -14.31 -1.87
CA ALA A 15 10.76 -13.41 -1.57
C ALA A 15 9.70 -13.41 -2.70
N GLU A 16 10.16 -13.38 -3.95
CA GLU A 16 9.32 -13.48 -5.15
C GLU A 16 8.52 -14.79 -5.24
N LYS A 17 9.17 -15.94 -5.00
CA LYS A 17 8.47 -17.24 -4.91
C LYS A 17 7.47 -17.30 -3.75
N HIS A 18 7.78 -16.64 -2.65
CA HIS A 18 6.86 -16.54 -1.52
C HIS A 18 5.64 -15.67 -1.88
N ALA A 19 5.83 -14.54 -2.57
CA ALA A 19 4.75 -13.70 -3.08
C ALA A 19 3.80 -14.48 -3.97
N LEU A 20 4.33 -15.28 -4.91
CA LEU A 20 3.53 -16.15 -5.79
C LEU A 20 2.75 -17.21 -5.01
N LYS A 21 3.32 -17.75 -3.92
CA LYS A 21 2.65 -18.73 -3.07
C LYS A 21 1.53 -18.08 -2.24
N VAL A 22 1.72 -16.84 -1.78
CA VAL A 22 0.66 -16.06 -1.08
C VAL A 22 -0.44 -15.65 -2.07
N GLY A 23 -0.10 -15.23 -3.29
CA GLY A 23 -1.08 -14.95 -4.35
C GLY A 23 -1.99 -16.15 -4.65
N LYS A 24 -1.43 -17.37 -4.71
CA LYS A 24 -2.24 -18.60 -4.85
C LYS A 24 -3.14 -18.89 -3.65
N ARG A 25 -2.84 -18.38 -2.46
CA ARG A 25 -3.70 -18.49 -1.27
C ARG A 25 -4.79 -17.43 -1.24
N CYS A 26 -4.60 -16.29 -1.91
CA CYS A 26 -5.64 -15.26 -2.08
C CYS A 26 -6.94 -15.83 -2.71
N LEU A 27 -6.83 -16.89 -3.53
CA LEU A 27 -7.94 -17.66 -4.06
C LEU A 27 -8.87 -18.24 -2.98
N ALA A 28 -8.38 -18.43 -1.74
CA ALA A 28 -9.17 -18.89 -0.60
C ALA A 28 -9.97 -17.78 0.11
N GLY A 29 -9.98 -16.56 -0.44
CA GLY A 29 -10.92 -15.51 -0.02
C GLY A 29 -10.49 -14.64 1.17
N ALA A 30 -9.33 -14.88 1.80
CA ALA A 30 -8.89 -14.06 2.92
C ALA A 30 -8.32 -12.70 2.46
N MET A 31 -8.85 -11.61 3.00
CA MET A 31 -8.32 -10.26 2.81
C MET A 31 -6.88 -10.12 3.31
N LEU A 32 -6.53 -10.89 4.34
CA LEU A 32 -5.18 -10.96 4.91
C LEU A 32 -4.12 -11.41 3.87
N ASP A 33 -4.46 -12.36 3.00
CA ASP A 33 -3.51 -12.80 1.96
C ASP A 33 -3.25 -11.67 0.94
N LEU A 34 -4.24 -10.83 0.65
CA LEU A 34 -4.06 -9.69 -0.26
C LEU A 34 -3.19 -8.61 0.40
N VAL A 35 -3.40 -8.32 1.68
CA VAL A 35 -2.55 -7.42 2.46
C VAL A 35 -1.10 -7.88 2.39
N ASP A 36 -0.84 -9.14 2.71
CA ASP A 36 0.52 -9.68 2.72
C ASP A 36 1.16 -9.68 1.31
N ALA A 37 0.39 -10.06 0.28
CA ALA A 37 0.87 -10.08 -1.10
C ALA A 37 1.20 -8.67 -1.63
N SER A 38 0.29 -7.71 -1.45
CA SER A 38 0.48 -6.33 -1.90
C SER A 38 1.63 -5.65 -1.16
N SER A 39 1.74 -5.85 0.15
CA SER A 39 2.88 -5.40 0.95
C SER A 39 4.22 -5.94 0.45
N LEU A 40 4.25 -7.20 0.01
CA LEU A 40 5.46 -7.85 -0.51
C LEU A 40 5.81 -7.38 -1.92
N LEU A 41 4.83 -7.25 -2.81
CA LEU A 41 5.03 -6.70 -4.16
C LEU A 41 5.51 -5.26 -4.13
N CYS A 42 4.94 -4.44 -3.23
CA CYS A 42 5.38 -3.06 -3.02
C CYS A 42 6.86 -3.00 -2.64
N ARG A 43 7.30 -3.82 -1.67
CA ARG A 43 8.72 -3.91 -1.27
C ARG A 43 9.63 -4.34 -2.42
N LEU A 44 9.23 -5.37 -3.18
CA LEU A 44 10.00 -5.81 -4.35
C LEU A 44 10.16 -4.69 -5.38
N GLN A 45 9.08 -3.96 -5.66
CA GLN A 45 9.11 -2.84 -6.60
C GLN A 45 9.97 -1.68 -6.11
N MET A 46 9.95 -1.37 -4.80
CA MET A 46 10.83 -0.35 -4.21
C MET A 46 12.32 -0.71 -4.34
N GLU A 47 12.65 -2.01 -4.40
CA GLU A 47 14.00 -2.54 -4.66
C GLU A 47 14.32 -2.67 -6.16
N GLY A 48 13.46 -2.15 -7.05
CA GLY A 48 13.66 -2.17 -8.50
C GLY A 48 13.36 -3.51 -9.18
N VAL A 49 12.70 -4.45 -8.49
CA VAL A 49 12.25 -5.72 -9.10
C VAL A 49 10.97 -5.48 -9.91
N ASP A 50 10.95 -5.92 -11.17
CA ASP A 50 9.73 -5.87 -11.99
C ASP A 50 8.64 -6.81 -11.42
N ALA A 51 7.55 -6.19 -10.98
CA ALA A 51 6.39 -6.85 -10.40
C ALA A 51 5.09 -6.63 -11.22
N ASN A 52 5.18 -6.06 -12.43
CA ASN A 52 4.03 -5.60 -13.20
C ASN A 52 2.99 -6.71 -13.47
N ASP A 53 3.44 -7.89 -13.91
CA ASP A 53 2.55 -9.04 -14.15
C ASP A 53 1.86 -9.51 -12.86
N ARG A 54 2.57 -9.48 -11.74
CA ARG A 54 2.07 -9.97 -10.45
C ARG A 54 1.02 -9.05 -9.87
N TRP A 55 1.19 -7.74 -10.05
CA TRP A 55 0.15 -6.80 -9.67
C TRP A 55 -1.14 -7.02 -10.46
N ARG A 56 -1.04 -7.25 -11.78
CA ARG A 56 -2.21 -7.59 -12.61
C ARG A 56 -2.88 -8.86 -12.13
N GLU A 57 -2.12 -9.92 -11.87
CA GLU A 57 -2.66 -11.18 -11.33
C GLU A 57 -3.36 -10.95 -9.99
N LEU A 58 -2.71 -10.25 -9.04
CA LEU A 58 -3.27 -9.99 -7.71
C LEU A 58 -4.55 -9.15 -7.78
N PHE A 59 -4.58 -8.11 -8.62
CA PHE A 59 -5.77 -7.29 -8.84
C PHE A 59 -6.94 -8.11 -9.40
N HIS A 60 -6.70 -8.94 -10.43
CA HIS A 60 -7.75 -9.77 -11.03
C HIS A 60 -8.38 -10.77 -10.06
N LEU A 61 -7.64 -11.24 -9.04
CA LEU A 61 -8.19 -12.12 -8.02
C LEU A 61 -9.22 -11.44 -7.10
N ARG A 62 -9.23 -10.10 -7.04
CA ARG A 62 -9.98 -9.31 -6.06
C ARG A 62 -10.74 -8.12 -6.67
N GLU A 63 -10.88 -8.10 -8.00
CA GLU A 63 -11.58 -7.03 -8.74
C GLU A 63 -13.01 -6.79 -8.20
N SER A 64 -13.71 -7.85 -7.78
CA SER A 64 -15.07 -7.78 -7.22
C SER A 64 -15.18 -7.26 -5.78
N HIS A 65 -14.05 -6.95 -5.11
CA HIS A 65 -14.01 -6.56 -3.69
C HIS A 65 -13.50 -5.12 -3.48
N THR A 66 -13.47 -4.32 -4.54
CA THR A 66 -12.96 -2.94 -4.51
C THR A 66 -13.81 -1.99 -3.67
N ASP A 67 -15.08 -2.32 -3.43
CA ASP A 67 -16.06 -1.45 -2.75
C ASP A 67 -16.42 -1.87 -1.31
N ASP A 68 -15.80 -2.93 -0.75
CA ASP A 68 -16.24 -3.50 0.53
C ASP A 68 -15.96 -2.59 1.74
N HIS A 69 -14.98 -1.66 1.65
CA HIS A 69 -14.57 -0.62 2.63
C HIS A 69 -14.60 -0.97 4.14
N ILE A 70 -14.55 -2.25 4.52
CA ILE A 70 -14.78 -2.70 5.90
C ILE A 70 -13.73 -2.14 6.88
N LEU A 71 -12.46 -2.05 6.45
CA LEU A 71 -11.36 -1.47 7.22
C LEU A 71 -10.49 -0.62 6.30
N VAL A 72 -10.08 0.56 6.75
CA VAL A 72 -9.27 1.46 5.90
C VAL A 72 -7.91 0.88 5.55
N PHE A 73 -7.33 0.11 6.47
CA PHE A 73 -6.14 -0.68 6.22
C PHE A 73 -6.26 -1.56 4.97
N ASN A 74 -7.43 -2.18 4.76
CA ASN A 74 -7.69 -2.99 3.58
C ASN A 74 -7.82 -2.14 2.32
N ALA A 75 -8.47 -0.97 2.42
CA ALA A 75 -8.64 -0.05 1.30
C ALA A 75 -7.29 0.46 0.77
N VAL A 76 -6.34 0.78 1.66
CA VAL A 76 -5.00 1.22 1.26
C VAL A 76 -4.25 0.10 0.51
N HIS A 77 -4.34 -1.15 0.98
CA HIS A 77 -3.70 -2.29 0.29
C HIS A 77 -4.38 -2.61 -1.05
N MET A 78 -5.71 -2.45 -1.14
CA MET A 78 -6.41 -2.54 -2.43
C MET A 78 -5.98 -1.44 -3.40
N LEU A 79 -5.77 -0.20 -2.92
CA LEU A 79 -5.23 0.88 -3.75
C LEU A 79 -3.84 0.54 -4.28
N MET A 80 -2.95 -0.04 -3.47
CA MET A 80 -1.63 -0.48 -3.96
C MET A 80 -1.78 -1.46 -5.13
N CYS A 81 -2.75 -2.39 -5.06
CA CYS A 81 -3.05 -3.31 -6.14
C CYS A 81 -3.53 -2.59 -7.41
N THR A 82 -4.45 -1.62 -7.30
CA THR A 82 -4.97 -0.90 -8.48
C THR A 82 -3.88 -0.07 -9.15
N LEU A 83 -3.03 0.60 -8.35
CA LEU A 83 -1.89 1.38 -8.83
C LEU A 83 -0.84 0.49 -9.50
N GLY A 84 -0.41 -0.58 -8.82
CA GLY A 84 0.58 -1.53 -9.36
C GLY A 84 0.10 -2.22 -10.64
N ALA A 85 -1.21 -2.50 -10.75
CA ALA A 85 -1.82 -3.10 -11.93
C ALA A 85 -2.11 -2.10 -13.06
N LYS A 86 -1.84 -0.80 -12.84
CA LYS A 86 -2.12 0.31 -13.77
C LYS A 86 -3.59 0.37 -14.20
N LYS A 87 -4.49 0.23 -13.21
CA LYS A 87 -5.94 0.30 -13.39
C LYS A 87 -6.47 1.64 -12.88
N GLU A 88 -6.29 2.68 -13.70
CA GLU A 88 -6.65 4.06 -13.35
C GLU A 88 -8.12 4.20 -12.94
N ASP A 89 -9.05 3.62 -13.70
CA ASP A 89 -10.48 3.65 -13.38
C ASP A 89 -10.79 3.03 -12.01
N ALA A 90 -10.15 1.90 -11.68
CA ALA A 90 -10.34 1.23 -10.39
C ALA A 90 -9.74 2.05 -9.23
N THR A 91 -8.58 2.66 -9.44
CA THR A 91 -7.96 3.59 -8.48
C THR A 91 -8.89 4.77 -8.20
N LEU A 92 -9.45 5.39 -9.26
CA LEU A 92 -10.37 6.52 -9.13
C LEU A 92 -11.65 6.12 -8.38
N ASN A 93 -12.25 4.97 -8.75
CA ASN A 93 -13.45 4.47 -8.10
C ASN A 93 -13.22 4.21 -6.60
N LEU A 94 -12.11 3.55 -6.24
CA LEU A 94 -11.76 3.27 -4.85
C LEU A 94 -11.59 4.58 -4.04
N LEU A 95 -10.86 5.56 -4.59
CA LEU A 95 -10.66 6.86 -3.94
C LEU A 95 -11.97 7.63 -3.79
N MET A 96 -12.83 7.62 -4.81
CA MET A 96 -14.15 8.26 -4.76
C MET A 96 -15.05 7.61 -3.71
N SER A 97 -15.12 6.29 -3.70
CA SER A 97 -15.94 5.55 -2.75
C SER A 97 -15.44 5.71 -1.31
N LEU A 98 -14.11 5.73 -1.09
CA LEU A 98 -13.53 6.03 0.23
C LEU A 98 -13.86 7.46 0.68
N ARG A 99 -13.84 8.45 -0.23
CA ARG A 99 -14.24 9.83 0.06
C ARG A 99 -15.72 9.93 0.43
N ASP A 100 -16.59 9.22 -0.27
CA ASP A 100 -18.02 9.19 0.04
C ASP A 100 -18.29 8.47 1.36
N TYR A 101 -17.56 7.38 1.66
CA TYR A 101 -17.61 6.70 2.95
C TYR A 101 -17.25 7.65 4.10
N VAL A 102 -16.16 8.40 4.02
CA VAL A 102 -15.79 9.31 5.13
C VAL A 102 -16.68 10.54 5.23
N ARG A 103 -17.35 10.93 4.13
CA ARG A 103 -18.29 12.06 4.14
C ARG A 103 -19.60 11.70 4.82
N ASN A 104 -20.10 10.51 4.55
CA ASN A 104 -21.46 10.10 4.93
C ASN A 104 -21.50 9.07 6.06
N GLY A 105 -20.38 8.41 6.34
CA GLY A 105 -20.25 7.37 7.34
C GLY A 105 -19.96 7.91 8.74
N SER A 106 -19.98 7.01 9.73
CA SER A 106 -19.65 7.29 11.13
C SER A 106 -18.94 6.10 11.78
N GLY A 107 -18.43 6.30 13.00
CA GLY A 107 -17.71 5.28 13.76
C GLY A 107 -16.20 5.32 13.57
N THR A 108 -15.49 4.56 14.40
CA THR A 108 -14.02 4.62 14.52
C THR A 108 -13.29 4.42 13.19
N ASN A 109 -13.68 3.43 12.39
CA ASN A 109 -13.02 3.22 11.09
C ASN A 109 -13.26 4.38 10.11
N CYS A 110 -14.42 5.03 10.16
CA CYS A 110 -14.71 6.23 9.37
C CYS A 110 -13.85 7.42 9.81
N GLU A 111 -13.67 7.60 11.13
CA GLU A 111 -12.80 8.63 11.71
C GLU A 111 -11.35 8.44 11.29
N VAL A 112 -10.80 7.26 11.51
CA VAL A 112 -9.42 6.93 11.09
C VAL A 112 -9.24 7.03 9.58
N SER A 113 -10.25 6.64 8.79
CA SER A 113 -10.20 6.81 7.33
C SER A 113 -10.10 8.28 6.93
N ARG A 114 -10.79 9.16 7.64
CA ARG A 114 -10.79 10.60 7.38
C ARG A 114 -9.48 11.25 7.79
N GLU A 115 -8.95 10.86 8.95
CA GLU A 115 -7.77 11.48 9.55
C GLU A 115 -6.47 10.99 8.90
N VAL A 116 -6.38 9.70 8.58
CA VAL A 116 -5.14 9.07 8.11
C VAL A 116 -5.32 8.40 6.75
N GLY A 117 -6.38 7.59 6.59
CA GLY A 117 -6.53 6.69 5.46
C GLY A 117 -6.58 7.36 4.09
N LEU A 118 -7.34 8.44 3.94
CA LEU A 118 -7.43 9.20 2.68
C LEU A 118 -6.09 9.80 2.29
N ALA A 119 -5.42 10.46 3.23
CA ALA A 119 -4.14 11.09 2.97
C ALA A 119 -3.06 10.05 2.62
N LEU A 120 -3.08 8.88 3.28
CA LEU A 120 -2.22 7.76 2.95
C LEU A 120 -2.45 7.28 1.50
N CYS A 121 -3.71 7.05 1.12
CA CYS A 121 -4.09 6.70 -0.26
C CYS A 121 -3.61 7.74 -1.28
N GLU A 122 -3.82 9.03 -1.01
CA GLU A 122 -3.39 10.11 -1.88
C GLU A 122 -1.86 10.15 -2.04
N ALA A 123 -1.10 9.87 -0.98
CA ALA A 123 0.36 9.82 -1.07
C ALA A 123 0.85 8.70 -2.00
N PHE A 124 0.26 7.50 -1.92
CA PHE A 124 0.56 6.40 -2.84
C PHE A 124 0.25 6.77 -4.28
N GLU A 125 -0.89 7.43 -4.53
CA GLU A 125 -1.27 7.91 -5.86
C GLU A 125 -0.28 8.96 -6.41
N GLN A 126 0.18 9.90 -5.57
CA GLN A 126 1.17 10.90 -5.96
C GLN A 126 2.51 10.24 -6.33
N ALA A 127 2.98 9.30 -5.52
CA ALA A 127 4.20 8.55 -5.81
C ALA A 127 4.08 7.71 -7.09
N ASP A 128 2.94 7.08 -7.36
CA ASP A 128 2.72 6.32 -8.62
C ASP A 128 2.79 7.23 -9.86
N LYS A 129 2.38 8.50 -9.72
CA LYS A 129 2.51 9.56 -10.73
C LYS A 129 3.92 10.15 -10.83
N GLY A 130 4.87 9.70 -10.00
CA GLY A 130 6.24 10.21 -9.93
C GLY A 130 6.39 11.49 -9.08
N ASN A 131 5.34 11.95 -8.41
CA ASN A 131 5.34 13.16 -7.58
C ASN A 131 5.82 12.84 -6.15
N PHE A 132 7.05 12.35 -6.02
CA PHE A 132 7.61 11.92 -4.73
C PHE A 132 7.70 13.03 -3.69
N ASP A 133 7.97 14.28 -4.10
CA ASP A 133 8.00 15.43 -3.18
C ASP A 133 6.66 15.59 -2.46
N ARG A 134 5.57 15.53 -3.23
CA ARG A 134 4.21 15.64 -2.69
C ARG A 134 3.83 14.43 -1.85
N ALA A 135 4.27 13.24 -2.24
CA ALA A 135 4.04 12.03 -1.46
C ALA A 135 4.70 12.15 -0.07
N VAL A 136 5.94 12.64 0.01
CA VAL A 136 6.65 12.86 1.28
C VAL A 136 5.96 13.92 2.13
N ASP A 137 5.54 15.05 1.54
CA ASP A 137 4.81 16.11 2.25
C ASP A 137 3.53 15.59 2.93
N ILE A 138 2.88 14.61 2.31
CA ILE A 138 1.66 13.99 2.84
C ILE A 138 2.01 12.92 3.89
N LEU A 139 3.00 12.07 3.63
CA LEU A 139 3.33 10.93 4.50
C LEU A 139 4.05 11.33 5.79
N ASN A 140 4.95 12.31 5.72
CA ASN A 140 5.81 12.64 6.86
C ASN A 140 5.02 13.12 8.09
N PRO A 141 3.98 13.97 7.97
CA PRO A 141 3.13 14.32 9.10
C PRO A 141 2.38 13.12 9.69
N LEU A 142 1.98 12.15 8.86
CA LEU A 142 1.17 10.99 9.26
C LEU A 142 1.98 9.88 9.93
N ARG A 143 3.32 9.92 9.86
CA ARG A 143 4.20 8.77 10.17
C ARG A 143 3.97 8.10 11.53
N TYR A 144 3.46 8.85 12.52
CA TYR A 144 3.14 8.31 13.85
C TYR A 144 1.65 7.96 14.02
N ASP A 145 0.79 8.50 13.18
CA ASP A 145 -0.67 8.30 13.20
C ASP A 145 -1.08 7.09 12.34
N VAL A 146 -0.18 6.60 11.46
CA VAL A 146 -0.40 5.36 10.68
C VAL A 146 -0.76 4.19 11.58
N VAL A 147 -0.34 4.17 12.85
CA VAL A 147 -0.70 3.10 13.79
C VAL A 147 -2.22 2.98 14.01
N ASP A 148 -2.95 4.08 13.86
CA ASP A 148 -4.39 4.15 14.13
C ASP A 148 -5.22 3.43 13.07
N ILE A 149 -4.67 3.17 11.88
CA ILE A 149 -5.32 2.34 10.85
C ILE A 149 -5.48 0.88 11.28
N GLY A 150 -4.83 0.47 12.38
CA GLY A 150 -4.85 -0.88 12.92
C GLY A 150 -3.88 -1.82 12.19
N ALA A 151 -4.08 -3.14 12.38
CA ALA A 151 -3.17 -4.22 11.97
C ALA A 151 -1.91 -4.36 12.86
N SER A 152 -1.07 -5.36 12.55
CA SER A 152 0.14 -5.63 13.33
C SER A 152 1.30 -4.70 12.92
N ASN A 153 2.26 -4.47 13.82
CA ASN A 153 3.45 -3.66 13.54
C ASN A 153 4.19 -4.11 12.26
N ALA A 154 4.30 -5.41 12.02
CA ALA A 154 4.95 -5.97 10.83
C ALA A 154 4.21 -5.63 9.52
N GLN A 155 2.89 -5.43 9.60
CA GLN A 155 2.06 -5.08 8.45
C GLN A 155 2.04 -3.57 8.19
N GLN A 156 2.11 -2.75 9.24
CA GLN A 156 2.19 -1.30 9.12
C GLN A 156 3.57 -0.81 8.64
N ASP A 157 4.61 -1.62 8.83
CA ASP A 157 5.98 -1.33 8.43
C ASP A 157 6.11 -0.91 6.94
N ILE A 158 5.22 -1.38 6.07
CA ILE A 158 5.21 -0.99 4.66
C ILE A 158 5.07 0.52 4.46
N PHE A 159 4.31 1.20 5.30
CA PHE A 159 4.06 2.63 5.17
C PHE A 159 5.29 3.46 5.55
N ASN A 160 6.05 3.01 6.56
CA ASN A 160 7.31 3.63 6.94
C ASN A 160 8.38 3.39 5.87
N LEU A 161 8.50 2.16 5.36
CA LEU A 161 9.39 1.85 4.25
C LEU A 161 9.04 2.67 3.00
N PHE A 162 7.75 2.86 2.73
CA PHE A 162 7.30 3.67 1.61
C PHE A 162 7.63 5.15 1.77
N LEU A 163 7.50 5.71 2.97
CA LEU A 163 7.96 7.07 3.27
C LEU A 163 9.47 7.21 3.02
N ILE A 164 10.28 6.26 3.49
CA ILE A 164 11.73 6.24 3.24
C ILE A 164 12.01 6.18 1.73
N HIS A 165 11.34 5.28 1.01
CA HIS A 165 11.50 5.15 -0.43
C HIS A 165 11.12 6.44 -1.18
N ALA A 166 9.98 7.05 -0.83
CA ALA A 166 9.55 8.31 -1.41
C ALA A 166 10.53 9.45 -1.09
N ALA A 167 11.07 9.49 0.12
CA ALA A 167 12.11 10.44 0.52
C ALA A 167 13.39 10.29 -0.30
N LEU A 168 13.84 9.05 -0.57
CA LEU A 168 15.01 8.79 -1.43
C LEU A 168 14.81 9.26 -2.89
N HIS A 169 13.58 9.21 -3.38
CA HIS A 169 13.23 9.61 -4.76
C HIS A 169 12.76 11.07 -4.89
N SER A 170 12.64 11.78 -3.77
CA SER A 170 12.28 13.18 -3.74
C SER A 170 13.39 14.05 -4.35
N SER A 171 12.99 15.08 -5.09
CA SER A 171 13.89 16.10 -5.62
C SER A 171 14.37 17.10 -4.57
N LEU A 172 13.63 17.21 -3.45
CA LEU A 172 13.92 18.12 -2.34
C LEU A 172 14.94 17.49 -1.37
N LYS A 173 16.08 18.16 -1.19
CA LYS A 173 17.19 17.66 -0.36
C LYS A 173 16.81 17.52 1.11
N GLU A 174 15.93 18.39 1.58
CA GLU A 174 15.38 18.30 2.93
C GLU A 174 14.69 16.96 3.15
N HIS A 175 13.98 16.38 2.18
CA HIS A 175 13.30 15.10 2.39
C HIS A 175 14.27 13.95 2.68
N HIS A 176 15.51 14.02 2.20
CA HIS A 176 16.49 12.94 2.33
C HIS A 176 16.92 12.67 3.77
N HIS A 177 16.68 13.58 4.72
CA HIS A 177 16.95 13.29 6.14
C HIS A 177 16.00 12.23 6.72
N LEU A 178 14.84 12.01 6.09
CA LEU A 178 13.86 10.99 6.47
C LEU A 178 14.26 9.59 6.01
N ALA A 179 15.26 9.48 5.12
CA ALA A 179 15.72 8.21 4.56
C ALA A 179 16.91 7.59 5.32
N ARG A 180 17.08 7.94 6.60
CA ARG A 180 18.22 7.53 7.43
C ARG A 180 17.81 6.67 8.62
#